data_AF-A0A8H5B8I5-F1
#
_entry.id   AF-A0A8H5B8I5-F1
#
_cell.length_a   1.000
_cell.length_b   1.000
_cell.length_c   1.000
_cell.angle_alpha   90.00
_cell.angle_beta   90.00
_cell.angle_gamma   90.00
#
_symmetry.space_group_name_H-M   'P 1'
#
loop_
_entity.id
_entity.type
_entity.pdbx_description
1 polymer ?
#
loop_
_entity_poly.entity_id
_entity_poly.type
_entity_poly.pdbx_seq_one_letter_code
_entity_poly.pdbx_strand_id
1 'polypeptide(L)'
;MMLPTNAPYSSEDGRGSSSRASDSLRLPVIFRRLHRVQQMDFEVALWQLTYLCLAPRRVYRNVYFHKQTKNTWARDDPAILVLISACICVAAVLWGIAYSYSVLDFIPLAFKMIVRDFLLSGVIMATILWFTANRLLLSPPSHSTPADSRVEWAYAFDVHTNAFFPLFLALYIAQLFLLKVVLQDNWICLWVGNTLYLAAFAQYTYGIYLGLNALPFLVRSELLLSPLLPIFTAYIVSLLGFNIAQTVLGYYFQ
;
A
#
# COMPACT_ATOMS: atom_id res chain seq x y z
N MET A 1 -31.53 -11.25 -60.29
CA MET A 1 -30.15 -11.61 -59.90
C MET A 1 -29.96 -11.18 -58.43
N MET A 2 -30.77 -11.68 -57.51
CA MET A 2 -30.51 -12.80 -56.58
C MET A 2 -29.12 -12.74 -55.92
N LEU A 3 -29.09 -12.28 -54.65
CA LEU A 3 -27.97 -12.43 -53.73
C LEU A 3 -27.84 -13.89 -53.28
N PRO A 4 -26.63 -14.45 -53.15
CA PRO A 4 -26.45 -15.75 -52.54
C PRO A 4 -26.52 -15.63 -51.01
N THR A 5 -27.55 -16.26 -50.44
CA THR A 5 -27.63 -16.68 -49.03
C THR A 5 -27.14 -18.13 -48.98
N ASN A 6 -26.11 -18.43 -48.18
CA ASN A 6 -25.85 -19.77 -47.66
C ASN A 6 -24.70 -19.72 -46.63
N ALA A 7 -25.06 -19.81 -45.35
CA ALA A 7 -24.17 -20.29 -44.30
C ALA A 7 -24.97 -21.32 -43.49
N PRO A 8 -24.53 -22.59 -43.40
CA PRO A 8 -25.23 -23.58 -42.59
C PRO A 8 -24.89 -23.34 -41.11
N TYR A 9 -25.94 -23.18 -40.31
CA TYR A 9 -25.87 -23.21 -38.85
C TYR A 9 -25.54 -24.64 -38.40
N SER A 10 -24.36 -24.86 -37.84
CA SER A 10 -24.03 -26.05 -37.07
C SER A 10 -24.28 -25.75 -35.59
N SER A 11 -25.36 -26.32 -35.06
CA SER A 11 -25.67 -26.39 -33.63
C SER A 11 -24.78 -27.44 -32.98
N GLU A 12 -23.68 -27.02 -32.36
CA GLU A 12 -22.96 -27.83 -31.38
C GLU A 12 -23.36 -27.41 -29.97
N ASP A 13 -24.16 -28.27 -29.33
CA ASP A 13 -24.45 -28.28 -27.90
C ASP A 13 -23.17 -28.55 -27.10
N GLY A 14 -22.39 -27.49 -26.88
CA GLY A 14 -21.29 -27.50 -25.91
C GLY A 14 -21.80 -27.24 -24.51
N ARG A 15 -22.15 -28.31 -23.76
CA ARG A 15 -22.26 -28.29 -22.30
C ARG A 15 -20.90 -27.91 -21.69
N GLY A 16 -20.61 -26.62 -21.64
CA GLY A 16 -19.49 -26.06 -20.88
C GLY A 16 -19.79 -26.15 -19.40
N SER A 17 -19.27 -27.17 -18.74
CA SER A 17 -19.15 -27.22 -17.29
C SER A 17 -18.51 -25.92 -16.81
N SER A 18 -19.27 -25.12 -16.07
CA SER A 18 -18.79 -23.95 -15.35
C SER A 18 -17.81 -24.41 -14.29
N SER A 19 -16.54 -24.55 -14.67
CA SER A 19 -15.44 -24.56 -13.72
C SER A 19 -15.44 -23.18 -13.05
N ARG A 20 -16.11 -23.11 -11.90
CA ARG A 20 -15.87 -22.07 -10.89
C ARG A 20 -14.38 -22.14 -10.61
N ALA A 21 -13.60 -21.30 -11.30
CA ALA A 21 -12.23 -21.03 -10.94
C ALA A 21 -12.30 -20.43 -9.53
N SER A 22 -12.05 -21.29 -8.55
CA SER A 22 -11.73 -20.86 -7.21
C SER A 22 -10.59 -19.87 -7.34
N ASP A 23 -10.85 -18.60 -7.02
CA ASP A 23 -9.83 -17.59 -6.70
C ASP A 23 -9.11 -18.05 -5.42
N SER A 24 -8.33 -19.11 -5.57
CA SER A 24 -7.27 -19.47 -4.64
C SER A 24 -6.34 -18.28 -4.59
N LEU A 25 -5.92 -17.88 -3.39
CA LEU A 25 -4.80 -16.96 -3.11
C LEU A 25 -3.58 -17.34 -3.97
N ARG A 26 -3.55 -16.89 -5.23
CA ARG A 26 -2.37 -17.00 -6.07
C ARG A 26 -1.42 -15.98 -5.46
N LEU A 27 -0.40 -16.48 -4.75
CA LEU A 27 0.77 -15.72 -4.38
C LEU A 27 1.10 -14.76 -5.53
N PRO A 28 1.12 -13.43 -5.28
CA PRO A 28 1.21 -12.45 -6.35
C PRO A 28 2.37 -12.78 -7.27
N VAL A 29 2.13 -12.75 -8.58
CA VAL A 29 3.14 -12.98 -9.63
C VAL A 29 4.38 -12.08 -9.44
N ILE A 30 4.19 -10.96 -8.74
CA ILE A 30 5.22 -10.04 -8.24
C ILE A 30 6.38 -10.75 -7.53
N PHE A 31 6.12 -11.71 -6.63
CA PHE A 31 7.20 -12.40 -5.92
C PHE A 31 8.03 -13.30 -6.84
N ARG A 32 7.42 -13.84 -7.90
CA ARG A 32 8.11 -14.66 -8.90
C ARG A 32 9.00 -13.82 -9.83
N ARG A 33 8.71 -12.52 -9.97
CA ARG A 33 9.45 -11.59 -10.85
C ARG A 33 10.53 -10.76 -10.13
N LEU A 34 10.59 -10.79 -8.79
CA LEU A 34 11.61 -10.08 -7.98
C LEU A 34 13.05 -10.39 -8.41
N HIS A 35 13.32 -11.56 -8.98
CA HIS A 35 14.66 -11.98 -9.40
C HIS A 35 15.11 -11.37 -10.75
N ARG A 36 14.24 -10.67 -11.49
CA ARG A 36 14.59 -10.10 -12.80
C ARG A 36 14.87 -8.60 -12.72
N VAL A 37 15.93 -8.25 -11.99
CA VAL A 37 16.36 -6.87 -11.70
C VAL A 37 16.67 -6.05 -12.96
N GLN A 38 17.15 -6.70 -14.03
CA GLN A 38 17.65 -6.05 -15.24
C GLN A 38 16.55 -5.51 -16.17
N GLN A 39 15.28 -5.85 -15.94
CA GLN A 39 14.13 -5.36 -16.74
C GLN A 39 13.26 -4.37 -15.96
N MET A 40 13.75 -3.84 -14.84
CA MET A 40 12.97 -2.99 -13.94
C MET A 40 13.17 -1.51 -14.25
N ASP A 41 12.08 -0.80 -14.56
CA ASP A 41 12.08 0.64 -14.84
C ASP A 41 12.23 1.47 -13.55
N PHE A 42 13.44 1.52 -13.00
CA PHE A 42 13.74 2.24 -11.76
C PHE A 42 13.47 3.74 -11.83
N GLU A 43 13.69 4.37 -12.98
CA GLU A 43 13.44 5.80 -13.16
C GLU A 43 11.95 6.14 -12.99
N VAL A 44 11.08 5.36 -13.65
CA VAL A 44 9.63 5.53 -13.54
C VAL A 44 9.17 5.27 -12.10
N ALA A 45 9.71 4.23 -11.45
CA ALA A 45 9.40 3.93 -10.06
C ALA A 45 9.81 5.07 -9.11
N LEU A 46 10.99 5.68 -9.31
CA LEU A 46 11.48 6.80 -8.52
C LEU A 46 10.59 8.04 -8.68
N TRP A 47 10.18 8.35 -9.92
CA TRP A 47 9.23 9.41 -10.18
C TRP A 47 7.88 9.14 -9.53
N GLN A 48 7.38 7.90 -9.57
CA GLN A 48 6.14 7.52 -8.90
C GLN A 48 6.23 7.74 -7.38
N LEU A 49 7.31 7.31 -6.72
CA LEU A 49 7.52 7.54 -5.29
C LEU A 49 7.58 9.04 -4.96
N THR A 50 8.27 9.83 -5.78
CA THR A 50 8.38 11.28 -5.59
C THR A 50 7.03 11.97 -5.73
N TYR A 51 6.26 11.62 -6.76
CA TYR A 51 4.92 12.17 -6.97
C TYR A 51 3.94 11.72 -5.89
N LEU A 52 4.15 10.58 -5.25
CA LEU A 52 3.30 10.14 -4.17
C LEU A 52 3.38 11.06 -2.94
N CYS A 53 4.54 11.67 -2.71
CA CYS A 53 4.73 12.66 -1.65
C CYS A 53 4.24 14.06 -2.06
N LEU A 54 4.47 14.48 -3.30
CA LEU A 54 4.22 15.85 -3.75
C LEU A 54 2.84 16.06 -4.38
N ALA A 55 2.36 15.09 -5.15
CA ALA A 55 1.15 15.20 -5.97
C ALA A 55 0.52 13.81 -6.19
N PRO A 56 0.01 13.14 -5.13
CA PRO A 56 -0.39 11.74 -5.19
C PRO A 56 -1.54 11.49 -6.20
N ARG A 57 -2.37 12.51 -6.45
CA ARG A 57 -3.43 12.46 -7.48
C ARG A 57 -2.89 12.16 -8.89
N ARG A 58 -1.65 12.57 -9.19
CA ARG A 58 -1.01 12.29 -10.49
C ARG A 58 -0.72 10.81 -10.67
N VAL A 59 -0.25 10.14 -9.61
CA VAL A 59 0.09 8.70 -9.63
C VAL A 59 -1.17 7.88 -9.91
N TYR A 60 -2.27 8.21 -9.24
CA TYR A 60 -3.52 7.47 -9.40
C TYR A 60 -4.23 7.73 -10.73
N ARG A 61 -4.02 8.87 -11.37
CA ARG A 61 -4.45 9.09 -12.76
C ARG A 61 -3.73 8.13 -13.73
N ASN A 62 -2.46 7.82 -13.49
CA ASN A 62 -1.71 6.88 -14.32
C ASN A 62 -2.20 5.44 -14.18
N VAL A 63 -2.73 5.06 -13.00
CA VAL A 63 -3.36 3.74 -12.78
C VAL A 63 -4.57 3.56 -13.70
N TYR A 64 -5.38 4.60 -13.88
CA TYR A 64 -6.52 4.56 -14.80
C TYR A 64 -6.08 4.29 -16.25
N PHE A 65 -5.02 4.96 -16.72
CA PHE A 65 -4.45 4.72 -18.05
C PHE A 65 -3.82 3.33 -18.18
N HIS A 66 -3.22 2.81 -17.11
CA HIS A 66 -2.69 1.45 -17.08
C HIS A 66 -3.79 0.40 -17.29
N LYS A 67 -4.95 0.59 -16.62
CA LYS A 67 -6.09 -0.31 -16.82
C LYS A 67 -6.57 -0.32 -18.27
N GLN A 68 -6.60 0.82 -18.95
CA GLN A 68 -7.02 0.89 -20.35
C GLN A 68 -6.08 0.16 -21.33
N THR A 69 -4.79 0.08 -20.98
CA THR A 69 -3.75 -0.48 -21.87
C THR A 69 -3.45 -1.95 -21.57
N LYS A 70 -3.52 -2.38 -20.30
CA LYS A 70 -3.19 -3.75 -19.88
C LYS A 70 -4.37 -4.54 -19.30
N ASN A 71 -5.54 -3.93 -19.16
CA ASN A 71 -6.75 -4.54 -18.59
C ASN A 71 -6.56 -5.12 -17.17
N THR A 72 -5.54 -4.72 -16.43
CA THR A 72 -5.28 -5.09 -15.03
C THR A 72 -5.16 -3.85 -14.15
N TRP A 73 -5.55 -3.95 -12.88
CA TRP A 73 -5.38 -2.85 -11.92
C TRP A 73 -4.07 -2.95 -11.17
N ALA A 74 -3.65 -4.17 -10.79
CA ALA A 74 -2.38 -4.40 -10.13
C ALA A 74 -1.19 -4.13 -11.05
N ARG A 75 -0.09 -3.66 -10.46
CA ARG A 75 1.18 -3.49 -11.17
C ARG A 75 1.84 -4.84 -11.41
N ASP A 76 2.50 -4.92 -12.56
CA ASP A 76 3.30 -6.08 -12.97
C ASP A 76 4.79 -5.98 -12.57
N ASP A 77 5.26 -4.78 -12.22
CA ASP A 77 6.67 -4.45 -12.07
C ASP A 77 7.09 -4.33 -10.59
N PRO A 78 8.06 -5.13 -10.11
CA PRO A 78 8.46 -5.13 -8.70
C PRO A 78 9.34 -3.92 -8.31
N ALA A 79 9.51 -2.92 -9.18
CA ALA A 79 10.48 -1.83 -9.03
C ALA A 79 10.26 -0.99 -7.77
N ILE A 80 9.00 -0.66 -7.47
CA ILE A 80 8.64 0.12 -6.29
C ILE A 80 8.93 -0.65 -5.00
N LEU A 81 8.66 -1.96 -4.98
CA LEU A 81 8.92 -2.80 -3.80
C LEU A 81 10.41 -2.90 -3.51
N VAL A 82 11.23 -3.09 -4.54
CA VAL A 82 12.70 -3.13 -4.40
C VAL A 82 13.24 -1.78 -3.94
N LEU A 83 12.73 -0.68 -4.51
CA LEU A 83 13.17 0.66 -4.16
C LEU A 83 12.81 1.02 -2.71
N ILE A 84 11.59 0.72 -2.27
CA ILE A 84 11.18 0.89 -0.86
C ILE A 84 12.03 0.02 0.06
N SER A 85 12.27 -1.25 -0.31
CA SER A 85 13.13 -2.14 0.47
C SER A 85 14.55 -1.59 0.60
N ALA A 86 15.11 -1.02 -0.47
CA ALA A 86 16.41 -0.35 -0.45
C ALA A 86 16.39 0.89 0.47
N CYS A 87 15.35 1.71 0.42
CA CYS A 87 15.18 2.85 1.33
C CYS A 87 15.10 2.39 2.80
N ILE A 88 14.40 1.29 3.09
CA ILE A 88 14.32 0.71 4.43
C ILE A 88 15.69 0.19 4.88
N CYS A 89 16.48 -0.43 4.01
CA CYS A 89 17.86 -0.82 4.34
C CYS A 89 18.71 0.40 4.76
N VAL A 90 18.61 1.50 4.02
CA VAL A 90 19.32 2.75 4.37
C VAL A 90 18.83 3.27 5.73
N ALA A 91 17.52 3.29 5.96
CA ALA A 91 16.98 3.67 7.26
C ALA A 91 17.47 2.75 8.39
N ALA A 92 17.53 1.43 8.19
CA ALA A 92 18.02 0.48 9.18
C ALA A 92 19.47 0.77 9.57
N VAL A 93 20.34 1.11 8.62
CA VAL A 93 21.71 1.56 8.90
C VAL A 93 21.72 2.84 9.73
N LEU A 94 20.91 3.83 9.36
CA LEU A 94 20.81 5.10 10.09
C LEU A 94 20.31 4.92 11.54
N TRP A 95 19.28 4.10 11.74
CA TRP A 95 18.77 3.75 13.07
C TRP A 95 19.77 2.92 13.88
N GLY A 96 20.48 1.98 13.23
CA GLY A 96 21.55 1.20 13.86
C GLY A 96 22.69 2.08 14.35
N ILE A 97 23.09 3.09 13.58
CA ILE A 97 24.07 4.09 14.01
C ILE A 97 23.53 4.93 15.17
N ALA A 98 22.28 5.40 15.10
CA ALA A 98 21.67 6.23 16.14
C ALA A 98 21.57 5.53 17.50
N TYR A 99 21.32 4.22 17.51
CA TYR A 99 21.25 3.38 18.72
C TYR A 99 22.58 2.67 19.06
N SER A 100 23.67 2.99 18.35
CA SER A 100 25.01 2.43 18.61
C SER A 100 25.08 0.90 18.57
N TYR A 101 24.32 0.28 17.66
CA TYR A 101 24.41 -1.17 17.41
C TYR A 101 25.71 -1.58 16.71
N SER A 102 26.07 -2.86 16.85
CA SER A 102 27.22 -3.42 16.13
C SER A 102 26.91 -3.53 14.64
N VAL A 103 27.95 -3.49 13.79
CA VAL A 103 27.79 -3.63 12.33
C VAL A 103 27.07 -4.94 11.96
N LEU A 104 27.28 -6.01 12.74
CA LEU A 104 26.61 -7.30 12.53
C LEU A 104 25.09 -7.25 12.79
N ASP A 105 24.64 -6.35 13.67
CA ASP A 105 23.23 -6.20 14.03
C ASP A 105 22.43 -5.41 12.99
N PHE A 106 23.11 -4.77 12.02
CA PHE A 106 22.44 -4.03 10.94
C PHE A 106 21.66 -4.96 10.01
N ILE A 107 22.17 -6.17 9.75
CA ILE A 107 21.51 -7.16 8.90
C ILE A 107 20.18 -7.64 9.51
N PRO A 108 20.14 -8.16 10.77
CA PRO A 108 18.88 -8.58 11.39
C PRO A 108 17.92 -7.39 11.60
N LEU A 109 18.43 -6.18 11.84
CA LEU A 109 17.59 -4.98 11.94
C LEU A 109 16.91 -4.65 10.59
N ALA A 110 17.67 -4.64 9.49
CA ALA A 110 17.12 -4.39 8.15
C ALA A 110 16.10 -5.47 7.76
N PHE A 111 16.40 -6.74 8.06
CA PHE A 111 15.47 -7.84 7.80
C PHE A 111 14.19 -7.70 8.64
N LYS A 112 14.30 -7.35 9.93
CA LYS A 112 13.15 -7.06 10.81
C LYS A 112 12.29 -5.95 10.22
N MET A 113 12.88 -4.83 9.81
CA MET A 113 12.16 -3.70 9.22
C MET A 113 11.43 -4.09 7.92
N ILE A 114 12.11 -4.77 7.00
CA ILE A 114 11.50 -5.15 5.70
C ILE A 114 10.39 -6.18 5.91
N VAL A 115 10.65 -7.25 6.66
CA VAL A 115 9.70 -8.36 6.76
C VAL A 115 8.53 -8.00 7.67
N ARG A 116 8.80 -7.47 8.85
CA ARG A 116 7.75 -7.18 9.84
C ARG A 116 7.02 -5.87 9.53
N ASP A 117 7.77 -4.79 9.29
CA ASP A 117 7.17 -3.46 9.25
C ASP A 117 6.58 -3.12 7.88
N PHE A 118 7.15 -3.68 6.80
CA PHE A 118 6.67 -3.45 5.44
C PHE A 118 5.87 -4.63 4.87
N LEU A 119 6.45 -5.83 4.78
CA LEU A 119 5.78 -6.95 4.10
C LEU A 119 4.62 -7.53 4.91
N LEU A 120 4.82 -7.85 6.19
CA LEU A 120 3.79 -8.43 7.04
C LEU A 120 2.64 -7.45 7.26
N SER A 121 2.95 -6.19 7.61
CA SER A 121 1.94 -5.14 7.72
C SER A 121 1.20 -4.95 6.39
N GLY A 122 1.90 -5.02 5.27
CA GLY A 122 1.31 -4.90 3.94
C GLY A 122 0.38 -6.04 3.58
N VAL A 123 0.72 -7.29 3.89
CA VAL A 123 -0.17 -8.44 3.68
C VAL A 123 -1.44 -8.30 4.53
N ILE A 124 -1.29 -7.91 5.80
CA ILE A 124 -2.43 -7.71 6.71
C ILE A 124 -3.33 -6.59 6.17
N MET A 125 -2.76 -5.42 5.86
CA MET A 125 -3.50 -4.26 5.37
C MET A 125 -4.14 -4.53 4.02
N ALA A 126 -3.43 -5.15 3.08
CA ALA A 126 -3.99 -5.53 1.77
C ALA A 126 -5.19 -6.46 1.92
N THR A 127 -5.11 -7.43 2.84
CA THR A 127 -6.21 -8.37 3.10
C THR A 127 -7.43 -7.66 3.70
N ILE A 128 -7.23 -6.74 4.65
CA ILE A 128 -8.31 -5.92 5.24
C ILE A 128 -8.93 -5.02 4.17
N LEU A 129 -8.12 -4.33 3.36
CA LEU A 129 -8.59 -3.43 2.32
C LEU A 129 -9.35 -4.18 1.21
N TRP A 130 -8.80 -5.30 0.76
CA TRP A 130 -9.43 -6.15 -0.24
C TRP A 130 -10.78 -6.68 0.25
N PHE A 131 -10.85 -7.15 1.51
CA PHE A 131 -12.09 -7.64 2.11
C PHE A 131 -13.12 -6.52 2.28
N THR A 132 -12.73 -5.37 2.82
CA THR A 132 -13.65 -4.24 3.05
C THR A 132 -14.14 -3.66 1.72
N ALA A 133 -13.27 -3.48 0.73
CA ALA A 133 -13.65 -2.92 -0.56
C ALA A 133 -14.64 -3.83 -1.32
N ASN A 134 -14.35 -5.13 -1.40
CA ASN A 134 -15.23 -6.07 -2.11
C ASN A 134 -16.54 -6.37 -1.37
N ARG A 135 -16.60 -6.16 -0.04
CA ARG A 135 -17.81 -6.43 0.74
C ARG A 135 -18.71 -5.20 0.91
N LEU A 136 -18.13 -4.01 1.07
CA LEU A 136 -18.86 -2.81 1.48
C LEU A 136 -18.93 -1.72 0.40
N LEU A 137 -17.93 -1.66 -0.48
CA LEU A 137 -17.71 -0.51 -1.36
C LEU A 137 -18.08 -0.77 -2.82
N LEU A 138 -18.44 -1.99 -3.23
CA LEU A 138 -18.80 -2.26 -4.63
C LEU A 138 -20.09 -1.53 -5.03
N SER A 139 -20.08 -0.95 -6.24
CA SER A 139 -21.27 -0.45 -6.90
C SER A 139 -22.30 -1.57 -7.13
N PRO A 140 -23.61 -1.25 -7.11
CA PRO A 140 -24.63 -2.17 -7.60
C PRO A 140 -24.34 -2.57 -9.06
N PRO A 141 -24.67 -3.80 -9.48
CA PRO A 141 -24.38 -4.28 -10.82
C PRO A 141 -25.10 -3.42 -11.87
N SER A 142 -24.33 -2.66 -12.64
CA SER A 142 -24.74 -2.09 -13.92
C SER A 142 -24.08 -2.90 -15.05
N HIS A 143 -24.47 -2.66 -16.31
CA HIS A 143 -24.21 -3.46 -17.53
C HIS A 143 -22.77 -3.95 -17.84
N SER A 144 -21.79 -3.72 -16.96
CA SER A 144 -20.46 -4.32 -16.99
C SER A 144 -20.43 -5.72 -16.38
N THR A 145 -19.63 -6.61 -16.98
CA THR A 145 -19.34 -7.97 -16.50
C THR A 145 -18.96 -8.00 -15.01
N PRO A 146 -19.55 -8.89 -14.17
CA PRO A 146 -19.29 -8.95 -12.72
C PRO A 146 -17.82 -9.18 -12.33
N ALA A 147 -17.02 -9.73 -13.24
CA ALA A 147 -15.59 -10.00 -13.03
C ALA A 147 -14.73 -8.72 -13.08
N ASP A 148 -15.12 -7.71 -13.86
CA ASP A 148 -14.36 -6.44 -13.99
C ASP A 148 -14.62 -5.47 -12.83
N SER A 149 -15.58 -5.80 -11.97
CA SER A 149 -16.05 -4.95 -10.87
C SER A 149 -15.48 -5.36 -9.51
N ARG A 150 -14.41 -6.17 -9.46
CA ARG A 150 -13.78 -6.63 -8.21
C ARG A 150 -12.42 -5.98 -8.00
N VAL A 151 -12.12 -5.69 -6.74
CA VAL A 151 -10.79 -5.22 -6.34
C VAL A 151 -9.84 -6.42 -6.32
N GLU A 152 -8.78 -6.36 -7.10
CA GLU A 152 -7.69 -7.34 -7.10
C GLU A 152 -6.88 -7.24 -5.80
N TRP A 153 -6.54 -8.36 -5.16
CA TRP A 153 -5.73 -8.34 -3.92
C TRP A 153 -4.36 -7.70 -4.15
N ALA A 154 -3.74 -7.96 -5.31
CA ALA A 154 -2.45 -7.38 -5.69
C ALA A 154 -2.54 -5.84 -5.80
N TYR A 155 -3.67 -5.31 -6.27
CA TYR A 155 -3.91 -3.87 -6.26
C TYR A 155 -4.05 -3.31 -4.85
N ALA A 156 -4.74 -4.01 -3.93
CA ALA A 156 -4.82 -3.59 -2.54
C ALA A 156 -3.43 -3.54 -1.86
N PHE A 157 -2.54 -4.48 -2.21
CA PHE A 157 -1.14 -4.46 -1.76
C PHE A 157 -0.33 -3.32 -2.40
N ASP A 158 -0.57 -3.00 -3.67
CA ASP A 158 0.02 -1.82 -4.32
C ASP A 158 -0.40 -0.52 -3.64
N VAL A 159 -1.67 -0.40 -3.26
CA VAL A 159 -2.19 0.77 -2.54
C VAL A 159 -1.53 0.90 -1.16
N HIS A 160 -1.36 -0.22 -0.43
CA HIS A 160 -0.58 -0.22 0.82
C HIS A 160 0.86 0.25 0.56
N THR A 161 1.53 -0.34 -0.43
CA THR A 161 2.91 -0.03 -0.78
C THR A 161 3.09 1.46 -1.07
N ASN A 162 2.12 2.04 -1.78
CA ASN A 162 2.08 3.46 -2.06
C ASN A 162 1.90 4.28 -0.77
N ALA A 163 0.85 4.01 0.00
CA ALA A 163 0.57 4.76 1.23
C ALA A 163 1.71 4.64 2.26
N PHE A 164 2.42 3.51 2.27
CA PHE A 164 3.54 3.25 3.19
C PHE A 164 4.71 4.19 2.96
N PHE A 165 5.01 4.61 1.72
CA PHE A 165 6.21 5.41 1.45
C PHE A 165 6.19 6.81 2.12
N PRO A 166 5.11 7.60 2.05
CA PRO A 166 5.00 8.83 2.84
C PRO A 166 5.08 8.59 4.37
N LEU A 167 4.44 7.51 4.87
CA LEU A 167 4.53 7.13 6.27
C LEU A 167 5.97 6.78 6.66
N PHE A 168 6.69 6.07 5.80
CA PHE A 168 8.10 5.76 5.97
C PHE A 168 8.94 7.03 6.10
N LEU A 169 8.74 8.01 5.21
CA LEU A 169 9.45 9.29 5.30
C LEU A 169 9.17 10.01 6.62
N ALA A 170 7.93 9.97 7.13
CA ALA A 170 7.59 10.59 8.40
C ALA A 170 8.19 9.86 9.61
N LEU A 171 7.98 8.54 9.73
CA LEU A 171 8.32 7.78 10.94
C LEU A 171 9.74 7.20 10.95
N TYR A 172 10.36 6.97 9.79
CA TYR A 172 11.71 6.39 9.72
C TYR A 172 12.77 7.45 9.45
N ILE A 173 12.45 8.51 8.69
CA ILE A 173 13.40 9.55 8.32
C ILE A 173 13.20 10.80 9.17
N ALA A 174 12.02 11.44 9.13
CA ALA A 174 11.78 12.67 9.88
C ALA A 174 11.87 12.46 11.41
N GLN A 175 11.34 11.35 11.91
CA GLN A 175 11.48 10.99 13.33
C GLN A 175 12.94 10.81 13.76
N LEU A 176 13.81 10.28 12.89
CA LEU A 176 15.23 10.10 13.20
C LEU A 176 15.91 11.46 13.45
N PHE A 177 15.60 12.48 12.62
CA PHE A 177 16.10 13.84 12.85
C PHE A 177 15.55 14.46 14.14
N LEU A 178 14.32 14.08 14.51
CA LEU A 178 13.66 14.54 15.74
C LEU A 178 13.99 13.69 16.96
N LEU A 179 14.87 12.69 16.88
CA LEU A 179 15.12 11.72 17.95
C LEU A 179 15.48 12.40 19.29
N LYS A 180 16.38 13.40 19.24
CA LYS A 180 16.80 14.17 20.42
C LYS A 180 15.65 14.95 21.06
N VAL A 181 14.66 15.36 20.28
CA VAL A 181 13.47 16.07 20.75
C VAL A 181 12.48 15.07 21.32
N VAL A 182 12.19 14.01 20.58
CA VAL A 182 11.14 13.03 20.90
C VAL A 182 11.41 12.22 22.16
N LEU A 183 12.68 12.00 22.51
CA LEU A 183 13.09 11.24 23.69
C LEU A 183 13.13 12.06 24.99
N GLN A 184 12.86 13.37 24.95
CA GLN A 184 12.83 14.20 26.16
C GLN A 184 11.47 14.14 26.85
N ASP A 185 11.46 14.17 28.17
CA ASP A 185 10.25 14.09 29.01
C ASP A 185 9.49 15.43 29.14
N ASN A 186 9.53 16.26 28.10
CA ASN A 186 8.82 17.53 28.06
C ASN A 186 7.46 17.41 27.38
N TRP A 187 6.47 18.18 27.84
CA TRP A 187 5.14 18.20 27.20
C TRP A 187 5.19 18.60 25.72
N ILE A 188 6.07 19.55 25.35
CA ILE A 188 6.29 19.96 23.96
C ILE A 188 6.81 18.79 23.11
N CYS A 189 7.72 17.98 23.67
CA CYS A 189 8.30 16.83 22.99
C CYS A 189 7.28 15.71 22.79
N LEU A 190 6.44 15.49 23.80
CA LEU A 190 5.26 14.62 23.69
C LEU A 190 4.32 15.10 22.58
N TRP A 191 3.98 16.39 22.56
CA TRP A 191 3.12 16.96 21.54
C TRP A 191 3.70 16.82 20.13
N VAL A 192 4.98 17.15 19.94
CA VAL A 192 5.67 17.01 18.64
C VAL A 192 5.70 15.54 18.20
N GLY A 193 6.08 14.61 19.08
CA GLY A 193 6.14 13.18 18.78
C GLY A 193 4.76 12.62 18.42
N ASN A 194 3.74 12.90 19.22
CA ASN A 194 2.39 12.40 18.98
C ASN A 194 1.76 13.04 17.73
N THR A 195 2.06 14.32 17.44
CA THR A 195 1.61 14.99 16.21
C THR A 195 2.26 14.39 14.97
N LEU A 196 3.55 14.00 15.04
CA LEU A 196 4.24 13.31 13.96
C LEU A 196 3.56 11.96 13.65
N TYR A 197 3.21 11.18 14.68
CA TYR A 197 2.50 9.91 14.52
C TYR A 197 1.09 10.12 13.94
N LEU A 198 0.34 11.11 14.45
CA LEU A 198 -0.97 11.47 13.89
C LEU A 198 -0.86 11.83 12.41
N ALA A 199 0.10 12.69 12.04
CA ALA A 199 0.31 13.11 10.66
C ALA A 199 0.67 11.92 9.75
N ALA A 200 1.57 11.05 10.20
CA ALA A 200 1.98 9.87 9.44
C ALA A 200 0.82 8.90 9.18
N PHE A 201 0.04 8.56 10.22
CA PHE A 201 -1.12 7.68 10.07
C PHE A 201 -2.26 8.34 9.28
N ALA A 202 -2.43 9.66 9.41
CA ALA A 202 -3.42 10.39 8.61
C ALA A 202 -3.05 10.39 7.13
N GLN A 203 -1.78 10.65 6.80
CA GLN A 203 -1.27 10.59 5.43
C GLN A 203 -1.40 9.18 4.84
N TYR A 204 -1.09 8.15 5.63
CA TYR A 204 -1.26 6.75 5.22
C TYR A 204 -2.73 6.43 4.89
N THR A 205 -3.65 6.80 5.77
CA THR A 205 -5.10 6.58 5.56
C THR A 205 -5.62 7.33 4.34
N TYR A 206 -5.18 8.58 4.15
CA TYR A 206 -5.52 9.36 2.95
C TYR A 206 -4.93 8.76 1.67
N GLY A 207 -3.70 8.22 1.74
CA GLY A 207 -3.06 7.51 0.63
C GLY A 207 -3.84 6.26 0.20
N ILE A 208 -4.36 5.49 1.16
CA ILE A 208 -5.26 4.35 0.90
C ILE A 208 -6.55 4.81 0.23
N TYR A 209 -7.20 5.82 0.80
CA TYR A 209 -8.44 6.38 0.26
C TYR A 209 -8.26 6.80 -1.20
N LEU A 210 -7.19 7.56 -1.49
CA LEU A 210 -6.95 8.07 -2.83
C LEU A 210 -6.65 6.94 -3.83
N GLY A 211 -6.01 5.87 -3.38
CA GLY A 211 -5.76 4.69 -4.21
C GLY A 211 -7.03 3.95 -4.58
N LEU A 212 -7.84 3.59 -3.60
CA LEU A 212 -9.08 2.88 -3.88
C LEU A 212 -10.11 3.78 -4.60
N ASN A 213 -10.14 5.08 -4.33
CA ASN A 213 -11.02 6.02 -5.01
C ASN A 213 -10.69 6.23 -6.51
N ALA A 214 -9.56 5.71 -6.99
CA ALA A 214 -9.25 5.67 -8.42
C ALA A 214 -10.08 4.62 -9.18
N LEU A 215 -10.67 3.66 -8.47
CA LEU A 215 -11.48 2.59 -9.05
C LEU A 215 -12.92 3.08 -9.30
N PRO A 216 -13.41 3.09 -10.56
CA PRO A 216 -14.71 3.69 -10.90
C PRO A 216 -15.92 2.86 -10.39
N PHE A 217 -15.69 1.62 -10.00
CA PHE A 217 -16.73 0.70 -9.49
C PHE A 217 -16.81 0.66 -7.96
N LEU A 218 -16.06 1.52 -7.26
CA LEU A 218 -16.19 1.70 -5.83
C LEU A 218 -17.09 2.92 -5.52
N VAL A 219 -18.10 2.69 -4.69
CA VAL A 219 -19.06 3.67 -4.19
C VAL A 219 -18.85 3.83 -2.68
N ARG A 220 -19.06 5.04 -2.17
CA ARG A 220 -18.86 5.40 -0.75
C ARG A 220 -17.43 5.15 -0.25
N SER A 221 -16.43 5.41 -1.09
CA SER A 221 -15.00 5.33 -0.73
C SER A 221 -14.64 6.18 0.49
N GLU A 222 -15.46 7.19 0.83
CA GLU A 222 -15.35 8.02 2.04
C GLU A 222 -15.28 7.19 3.33
N LEU A 223 -15.89 6.00 3.36
CA LEU A 223 -15.81 5.09 4.53
C LEU A 223 -14.38 4.65 4.83
N LEU A 224 -13.47 4.68 3.85
CA LEU A 224 -12.04 4.37 4.07
C LEU A 224 -11.33 5.43 4.92
N LEU A 225 -11.90 6.63 5.06
CA LEU A 225 -11.40 7.68 5.94
C LEU A 225 -11.87 7.49 7.39
N SER A 226 -12.81 6.58 7.66
CA SER A 226 -13.33 6.33 9.01
C SER A 226 -12.27 6.02 10.07
N PRO A 227 -11.13 5.35 9.79
CA PRO A 227 -10.07 5.14 10.78
C PRO A 227 -9.43 6.44 11.29
N LEU A 228 -9.56 7.56 10.59
CA LEU A 228 -9.03 8.85 11.06
C LEU A 228 -9.68 9.30 12.37
N LEU A 229 -10.97 8.99 12.59
CA LEU A 229 -11.68 9.38 13.81
C LEU A 229 -11.07 8.73 15.05
N PRO A 230 -10.97 7.37 15.17
CA PRO A 230 -10.34 6.76 16.33
C PRO A 230 -8.85 7.12 16.45
N ILE A 231 -8.12 7.32 15.35
CA ILE A 231 -6.72 7.78 15.39
C ILE A 231 -6.62 9.18 16.01
N PHE A 232 -7.49 10.10 15.59
CA PHE A 232 -7.52 11.46 16.15
C PHE A 232 -7.94 11.44 17.63
N THR A 233 -8.94 10.65 17.99
CA THR A 233 -9.34 10.46 19.39
C THR A 233 -8.19 9.90 20.23
N ALA A 234 -7.49 8.86 19.75
CA ALA A 234 -6.32 8.30 20.42
C ALA A 234 -5.20 9.34 20.57
N TYR A 235 -4.99 10.20 19.58
CA TYR A 235 -4.06 11.32 19.68
C TYR A 235 -4.44 12.28 20.82
N ILE A 236 -5.70 12.72 20.91
CA ILE A 236 -6.15 13.61 22.00
C ILE A 236 -5.94 12.96 23.38
N VAL A 237 -6.28 11.69 23.52
CA VAL A 237 -6.05 10.93 24.77
C VAL A 237 -4.56 10.82 25.08
N SER A 238 -3.71 10.62 24.06
CA SER A 238 -2.26 10.50 24.26
C SER A 238 -1.61 11.77 24.81
N LEU A 239 -2.21 12.95 24.57
CA LEU A 239 -1.73 14.23 25.10
C LEU A 239 -1.84 14.36 26.63
N LEU A 240 -2.54 13.43 27.30
CA LEU A 240 -2.63 13.38 28.77
C LEU A 240 -1.36 12.86 29.45
N GLY A 241 -0.30 12.54 28.69
CA GLY A 241 0.99 12.12 29.24
C GLY A 241 1.59 10.87 28.59
N PHE A 242 0.97 10.32 27.55
CA PHE A 242 1.48 9.14 26.86
C PHE A 242 2.29 9.54 25.61
N ASN A 243 3.62 9.44 25.71
CA ASN A 243 4.52 9.67 24.58
C ASN A 243 4.57 8.41 23.70
N ILE A 244 3.83 8.44 22.58
CA ILE A 244 3.72 7.30 21.65
C ILE A 244 5.08 6.97 21.06
N ALA A 245 5.85 7.98 20.68
CA ALA A 245 7.09 7.80 19.96
C ALA A 245 8.18 7.21 20.87
N GLN A 246 8.31 7.68 22.12
CA GLN A 246 9.20 7.08 23.11
C GLN A 246 8.81 5.63 23.42
N THR A 247 7.51 5.35 23.55
CA THR A 247 7.00 4.00 23.82
C THR A 247 7.32 3.05 22.66
N VAL A 248 7.03 3.46 21.42
CA VAL A 248 7.31 2.65 20.22
C VAL A 248 8.81 2.42 20.05
N LEU A 249 9.63 3.46 20.21
CA LEU A 249 11.09 3.32 20.11
C LEU A 249 11.66 2.43 21.22
N GLY A 250 11.14 2.53 22.44
CA GLY A 250 11.49 1.63 23.55
C GLY A 250 11.22 0.18 23.19
N TYR A 251 10.00 -0.17 22.77
CA TYR A 251 9.68 -1.54 22.37
C TYR A 251 10.42 -2.02 21.11
N TYR A 252 10.85 -1.10 20.25
CA TYR A 252 11.48 -1.46 18.98
C TYR A 252 12.96 -1.76 19.11
N PHE A 253 13.68 -0.97 19.91
CA PHE A 253 15.14 -0.97 20.01
C PHE A 253 15.70 -1.43 21.36
N GLN A 254 14.84 -1.75 22.34
CA GLN A 254 15.23 -2.59 23.50
C GLN A 254 15.43 -4.05 23.07
#